data_AF-A0A9X2WP06-F1
#
_entry.id   AF-A0A9X2WP06-F1
#
_cell.length_a   1.000
_cell.length_b   1.000
_cell.length_c   1.000
_cell.angle_alpha   90.00
_cell.angle_beta   90.00
_cell.angle_gamma   90.00
#
_symmetry.space_group_name_H-M   'P 1'
#
loop_
_entity.id
_entity.type
_entity.pdbx_description
1 polymer ?
#
loop_
_entity_poly.entity_id
_entity_poly.type
_entity_poly.pdbx_seq_one_letter_code
_entity_poly.pdbx_strand_id
1 'polypeptide(L)'
;MYDVQCQASAFNLSKQPTAEIQHGDMLLHLVEEGGRLSLTYYSAFEDNVREYAVFEGELLALHTGSLTYDYTLNMTDYKFSDVSHLNEYLLHELNLDSLKIGQLFPQSIQILDADLARHFLVIKFSPSNQLWACNLLY
;
A
#
# COMPACT_ATOMS: atom_id res chain seq x y z
N MET A 1 -1.10 -19.45 -1.23
CA MET A 1 -0.13 -18.43 -0.83
C MET A 1 0.09 -17.58 -2.07
N TYR A 2 -0.37 -16.33 -2.05
CA TYR A 2 -0.08 -15.37 -3.11
C TYR A 2 0.91 -14.36 -2.53
N ASP A 3 2.15 -14.43 -3.00
CA ASP A 3 3.19 -13.44 -2.70
C ASP A 3 3.23 -12.45 -3.88
N VAL A 4 3.01 -11.17 -3.61
CA VAL A 4 2.86 -10.15 -4.65
C VAL A 4 3.74 -8.96 -4.31
N GLN A 5 4.71 -8.69 -5.17
CA GLN A 5 5.47 -7.44 -5.10
C GLN A 5 4.86 -6.43 -6.05
N CYS A 6 4.18 -5.46 -5.45
CA CYS A 6 3.64 -4.32 -6.15
C CYS A 6 4.71 -3.22 -6.26
N GLN A 7 5.02 -2.82 -7.49
CA GLN A 7 5.84 -1.65 -7.76
C GLN A 7 4.94 -0.61 -8.41
N ALA A 8 4.54 0.41 -7.66
CA ALA A 8 4.02 1.63 -8.26
C ALA A 8 5.08 2.73 -8.12
N SER A 9 5.39 3.40 -9.21
CA SER A 9 6.10 4.67 -9.13
C SER A 9 5.19 5.66 -8.41
N ALA A 10 5.52 5.99 -7.16
CA ALA A 10 4.81 7.01 -6.43
C ALA A 10 5.30 8.39 -6.87
N PHE A 11 4.39 9.17 -7.46
CA PHE A 11 4.68 10.55 -7.80
C PHE A 11 4.08 11.45 -6.71
N ASN A 12 4.94 12.09 -5.92
CA ASN A 12 4.52 13.20 -5.07
C ASN A 12 4.32 14.44 -5.95
N LEU A 13 3.06 14.75 -6.29
CA LEU A 13 2.71 16.06 -6.85
C LEU A 13 2.63 17.05 -5.69
N SER A 14 3.79 17.65 -5.36
CA SER A 14 3.86 18.69 -4.34
C SER A 14 2.85 19.81 -4.66
N LYS A 15 2.03 20.20 -3.68
CA LYS A 15 1.07 21.32 -3.80
C LYS A 15 1.74 22.70 -3.83
N GLN A 16 3.07 22.77 -3.90
CA GLN A 16 3.83 24.01 -3.85
C GLN A 16 4.75 24.12 -5.08
N PRO A 17 4.51 25.09 -5.99
CA PRO A 17 5.20 25.18 -7.28
C PRO A 17 6.71 25.53 -7.21
N THR A 18 7.31 25.59 -6.01
CA THR A 18 8.68 26.08 -5.79
C THR A 18 9.54 25.18 -4.88
N ALA A 19 9.06 24.03 -4.42
CA ALA A 19 9.90 23.06 -3.70
C ALA A 19 10.52 22.08 -4.71
N GLU A 20 11.82 21.79 -4.58
CA GLU A 20 12.50 20.75 -5.37
C GLU A 20 11.70 19.44 -5.28
N ILE A 21 11.38 18.86 -6.44
CA ILE A 21 10.67 17.58 -6.51
C ILE A 21 11.63 16.52 -5.97
N GLN A 22 11.39 16.05 -4.75
CA GLN A 22 12.11 14.90 -4.24
C GLN A 22 11.65 13.65 -4.99
N HIS A 23 12.60 13.00 -5.66
CA HIS A 23 12.39 11.73 -6.34
C HIS A 23 12.70 10.61 -5.36
N GLY A 24 11.81 9.62 -5.29
CA GLY A 24 12.05 8.38 -4.55
C GLY A 24 11.07 7.32 -4.98
N ASP A 25 11.50 6.07 -4.88
CA ASP A 25 10.64 4.94 -5.18
C ASP A 25 9.86 4.55 -3.93
N MET A 26 8.57 4.28 -4.09
CA MET A 26 7.80 3.58 -3.08
C MET A 26 7.49 2.17 -3.55
N LEU A 27 7.61 1.23 -2.63
CA LEU A 27 7.37 -0.17 -2.90
C LEU A 27 6.27 -0.65 -1.97
N LEU A 28 5.37 -1.45 -2.51
CA LEU A 28 4.33 -2.13 -1.75
C LEU A 28 4.54 -3.63 -1.89
N HIS A 29 4.80 -4.30 -0.78
CA HIS A 29 4.77 -5.75 -0.73
C HIS A 29 3.43 -6.20 -0.16
N LEU A 30 2.71 -7.02 -0.92
CA LEU A 30 1.39 -7.52 -0.56
C LEU A 30 1.47 -9.05 -0.47
N VAL A 31 1.12 -9.60 0.69
CA VAL A 31 1.06 -11.05 0.90
C VAL A 31 -0.33 -11.40 1.38
N GLU A 32 -1.01 -12.30 0.68
CA GLU A 32 -2.29 -12.86 1.09
C GLU A 32 -2.16 -14.38 1.32
N GLU A 33 -2.50 -14.81 2.54
CA GLU A 33 -2.50 -16.21 2.91
C GLU A 33 -3.70 -16.55 3.81
N GLY A 34 -4.64 -17.31 3.26
CA GLY A 34 -5.72 -17.93 4.05
C GLY A 34 -6.70 -16.92 4.66
N GLY A 35 -6.96 -15.83 3.96
CA GLY A 35 -7.81 -14.71 4.42
C GLY A 35 -7.04 -13.67 5.23
N ARG A 36 -5.75 -13.86 5.47
CA ARG A 36 -4.90 -12.87 6.13
C ARG A 36 -4.10 -12.09 5.10
N LEU A 37 -4.12 -10.77 5.26
CA LEU A 37 -3.41 -9.84 4.38
C LEU A 37 -2.31 -9.15 5.18
N SER A 38 -1.10 -9.10 4.60
CA SER A 38 -0.01 -8.25 5.04
C SER A 38 0.36 -7.27 3.93
N LEU A 39 0.39 -5.98 4.25
CA LEU A 39 0.83 -4.90 3.38
C LEU A 39 2.05 -4.25 4.00
N THR A 40 3.18 -4.27 3.30
CA THR A 40 4.38 -3.55 3.73
C THR A 40 4.74 -2.48 2.73
N TYR A 41 4.68 -1.24 3.18
CA TYR A 41 5.12 -0.08 2.41
C TYR A 41 6.56 0.25 2.76
N TYR A 42 7.36 0.50 1.73
CA TYR A 42 8.73 0.97 1.87
C TYR A 42 8.91 2.25 1.09
N SER A 43 9.63 3.20 1.66
CA SER A 43 10.17 4.33 0.91
C SER A 43 11.68 4.19 0.73
N ALA A 44 12.12 4.43 -0.50
CA ALA A 44 13.52 4.58 -0.87
C ALA A 44 13.72 5.98 -1.45
N PHE A 45 13.43 7.00 -0.64
CA PHE A 45 13.88 8.37 -0.93
C PHE A 45 15.40 8.44 -0.79
N GLU A 46 16.05 9.41 -1.46
CA GLU A 46 17.52 9.53 -1.55
C GLU A 46 18.23 9.72 -0.18
N ASP A 47 17.48 9.88 0.91
CA ASP A 47 17.99 9.93 2.27
C ASP A 47 18.47 8.55 2.76
N ASN A 48 19.52 8.54 3.59
CA ASN A 48 20.13 7.33 4.16
C ASN A 48 19.19 6.49 5.06
N VAL A 49 17.95 6.93 5.29
CA VAL A 49 16.99 6.27 6.20
C VAL A 49 15.93 5.57 5.37
N ARG A 50 15.99 4.23 5.36
CA ARG A 50 14.88 3.40 4.86
C ARG A 50 13.74 3.45 5.86
N GLU A 51 12.61 4.01 5.43
CA GLU A 51 11.36 4.00 6.20
C GLU A 51 10.47 2.87 5.74
N TYR A 52 9.63 2.38 6.66
CA TYR A 52 8.63 1.37 6.34
C TYR A 52 7.42 1.45 7.26
N ALA A 53 6.31 0.87 6.80
CA ALA A 53 5.13 0.61 7.61
C ALA A 53 4.52 -0.73 7.23
N VAL A 54 4.19 -1.53 8.23
CA VAL A 54 3.57 -2.86 8.09
C VAL A 54 2.13 -2.80 8.60
N PHE A 55 1.22 -3.29 7.77
CA PHE A 55 -0.19 -3.41 8.10
C PHE A 55 -0.63 -4.86 7.93
N GLU A 56 -1.37 -5.38 8.91
CA GLU A 56 -1.89 -6.73 8.86
C GLU A 56 -3.38 -6.74 9.20
N GLY A 57 -4.10 -7.71 8.64
CA GLY A 57 -5.50 -7.88 8.97
C GLY A 57 -6.16 -9.07 8.30
N GLU A 58 -7.47 -9.14 8.48
CA GLU A 58 -8.27 -10.31 8.12
C GLU A 58 -9.40 -9.92 7.17
N LEU A 59 -9.69 -10.83 6.22
CA LEU A 59 -10.74 -10.70 5.23
C LEU A 59 -12.10 -10.73 5.93
N LEU A 60 -12.89 -9.68 5.74
CA LEU A 60 -14.25 -9.57 6.22
C LEU A 60 -15.26 -10.09 5.20
N ALA A 61 -15.09 -9.68 3.94
CA ALA A 61 -16.05 -9.96 2.89
C ALA A 61 -15.38 -10.05 1.51
N LEU A 62 -15.99 -10.86 0.65
CA LEU A 62 -15.61 -11.02 -0.75
C LEU A 62 -16.80 -10.71 -1.64
N HIS A 63 -16.65 -9.74 -2.53
CA HIS A 63 -17.61 -9.38 -3.56
C HIS A 63 -17.16 -9.96 -4.89
N THR A 64 -17.59 -11.19 -5.18
CA THR A 64 -17.13 -11.93 -6.38
C THR A 64 -17.52 -11.28 -7.70
N GLY A 65 -18.62 -10.52 -7.72
CA GLY A 65 -19.06 -9.79 -8.92
C GLY A 65 -18.13 -8.66 -9.36
N SER A 66 -17.37 -8.08 -8.42
CA SER A 66 -16.43 -6.97 -8.66
C SER A 66 -14.98 -7.30 -8.34
N LEU A 67 -14.69 -8.55 -7.93
CA LEU A 67 -13.40 -9.01 -7.40
C LEU A 67 -12.85 -8.06 -6.33
N THR A 68 -13.71 -7.67 -5.39
CA THR A 68 -13.37 -6.77 -4.29
C THR A 68 -13.29 -7.53 -2.98
N TYR A 69 -12.22 -7.31 -2.24
CA TYR A 69 -11.90 -7.93 -0.96
C TYR A 69 -11.87 -6.85 0.11
N ASP A 70 -12.72 -7.00 1.12
CA ASP A 70 -12.79 -6.06 2.24
C ASP A 70 -12.02 -6.62 3.42
N TYR A 71 -11.09 -5.83 3.94
CA TYR A 71 -10.25 -6.18 5.08
C TYR A 71 -10.47 -5.19 6.23
N THR A 72 -10.27 -5.65 7.46
CA THR A 72 -9.92 -4.77 8.58
C THR A 72 -8.46 -4.91 8.86
N LEU A 73 -7.70 -3.83 8.66
CA LEU A 73 -6.26 -3.78 8.88
C LEU A 73 -5.93 -3.04 10.16
N ASN A 74 -4.78 -3.35 10.75
CA ASN A 74 -4.11 -2.51 11.73
C ASN A 74 -2.64 -2.34 11.36
N MET A 75 -2.03 -1.27 11.88
CA MET A 75 -0.58 -1.12 11.80
C MET A 75 0.08 -1.96 12.89
N THR A 76 1.03 -2.82 12.50
CA THR A 76 1.74 -3.73 13.42
C THR A 76 3.16 -3.26 13.71
N ASP A 77 3.82 -2.66 12.72
CA ASP A 77 5.19 -2.15 12.85
C ASP A 77 5.43 -0.95 11.93
N TYR A 78 6.37 -0.09 12.30
CA TYR A 78 6.78 1.05 11.47
C TYR A 78 8.14 1.58 11.87
N LYS A 79 8.80 2.22 10.91
CA LYS A 79 9.98 3.04 11.14
C LYS A 79 9.87 4.29 10.28
N PHE A 80 9.63 5.42 10.93
CA PHE A 80 9.59 6.74 10.28
C PHE A 80 10.74 7.61 10.80
N SER A 81 11.27 8.49 9.95
CA SER A 81 12.13 9.60 10.39
C SER A 81 11.30 10.71 11.03
N ASP A 82 11.97 11.65 11.72
CA ASP A 82 11.31 12.80 12.35
C ASP A 82 10.50 13.65 11.34
N VAL A 83 10.98 13.71 10.09
CA VAL A 83 10.25 14.25 8.94
C VAL A 83 10.08 13.09 7.96
N SER A 84 8.86 12.55 7.85
CA SER A 84 8.58 11.32 7.10
C SER A 84 7.58 11.58 5.97
N HIS A 85 8.06 11.53 4.74
CA HIS A 85 7.22 11.61 3.55
C HIS A 85 6.36 10.35 3.38
N LEU A 86 6.86 9.19 3.82
CA LEU A 86 6.09 7.96 3.81
C LEU A 86 4.86 8.06 4.74
N ASN A 87 5.03 8.61 5.94
CA ASN A 87 3.92 8.80 6.87
C ASN A 87 2.84 9.73 6.27
N GLU A 88 3.22 10.88 5.71
CA GLU A 88 2.27 11.80 5.07
C GLU A 88 1.53 11.13 3.91
N TYR A 89 2.25 10.38 3.06
CA TYR A 89 1.64 9.63 1.98
C TYR A 89 0.63 8.60 2.50
N LEU A 90 0.99 7.82 3.51
CA LEU A 90 0.13 6.75 4.05
C LEU A 90 -1.13 7.29 4.69
N LEU A 91 -1.07 8.45 5.37
CA LEU A 91 -2.27 9.11 5.90
C LEU A 91 -3.27 9.46 4.78
N HIS A 92 -2.77 9.89 3.62
CA HIS A 92 -3.59 10.16 2.45
C HIS A 92 -4.08 8.89 1.76
N GLU A 93 -3.21 7.90 1.57
CA GLU A 93 -3.54 6.63 0.89
C GLU A 93 -4.53 5.79 1.68
N LEU A 94 -4.43 5.77 3.01
CA LEU A 94 -5.31 5.00 3.87
C LEU A 94 -6.51 5.84 4.36
N ASN A 95 -6.55 7.13 4.02
CA ASN A 95 -7.55 8.10 4.46
C ASN A 95 -7.72 8.11 5.99
N LEU A 96 -6.60 8.31 6.69
CA LEU A 96 -6.49 8.32 8.15
C LEU A 96 -5.97 9.67 8.65
N ASP A 97 -6.45 10.10 9.82
CA ASP A 97 -5.96 11.32 10.47
C ASP A 97 -4.61 11.10 11.20
N SER A 98 -4.35 9.87 11.61
CA SER A 98 -3.10 9.48 12.28
C SER A 98 -2.84 7.97 12.12
N LEU A 99 -1.56 7.57 12.09
CA LEU A 99 -1.13 6.18 12.18
C LEU A 99 -0.73 5.83 13.62
N LYS A 100 -1.36 4.80 14.18
CA LYS A 100 -1.05 4.27 15.52
C LYS A 100 -1.02 2.75 15.49
N ILE A 101 -0.07 2.15 16.19
CA ILE A 101 -0.02 0.69 16.33
C ILE A 101 -1.32 0.21 16.98
N GLY A 102 -1.91 -0.84 16.40
CA GLY A 102 -3.18 -1.41 16.85
C GLY A 102 -4.43 -0.62 16.50
N GLN A 103 -4.32 0.53 15.80
CA GLN A 103 -5.48 1.22 15.25
C GLN A 103 -6.07 0.41 14.09
N LEU A 104 -7.31 -0.03 14.24
CA LEU A 104 -8.03 -0.73 13.19
C LEU A 104 -8.65 0.25 12.20
N PHE A 105 -8.58 -0.06 10.91
CA PHE A 105 -9.24 0.69 9.86
C PHE A 105 -9.71 -0.24 8.73
N PRO A 106 -10.83 0.09 8.06
CA PRO A 106 -11.30 -0.67 6.92
C PRO A 106 -10.47 -0.35 5.68
N GLN A 107 -10.17 -1.37 4.88
CA GLN A 107 -9.50 -1.22 3.60
C GLN A 107 -10.11 -2.19 2.59
N SER A 108 -10.54 -1.67 1.45
CA SER A 108 -11.00 -2.51 0.33
C SER A 108 -9.93 -2.55 -0.76
N ILE A 109 -9.72 -3.74 -1.30
CA ILE A 109 -8.81 -4.00 -2.42
C ILE A 109 -9.62 -4.60 -3.56
N GLN A 110 -9.58 -3.96 -4.72
CA GLN A 110 -10.24 -4.45 -5.93
C GLN A 110 -9.21 -4.87 -6.97
N ILE A 111 -9.36 -6.06 -7.52
CA ILE A 111 -8.59 -6.50 -8.69
C ILE A 111 -9.27 -5.96 -9.94
N LEU A 112 -8.58 -5.11 -10.68
CA LEU A 112 -9.09 -4.51 -11.92
C LEU A 112 -8.68 -5.31 -13.16
N ASP A 113 -7.45 -5.83 -13.17
CA ASP A 113 -6.93 -6.63 -14.27
C ASP A 113 -5.92 -7.64 -13.72
N ALA A 114 -5.85 -8.81 -14.34
CA ALA A 114 -4.97 -9.89 -13.96
C ALA A 114 -4.51 -10.65 -15.21
N ASP A 115 -3.23 -10.54 -15.54
CA ASP A 115 -2.57 -11.36 -16.55
C ASP A 115 -1.65 -12.36 -15.87
N LEU A 116 -2.21 -13.53 -15.55
CA LEU A 116 -1.48 -14.61 -14.89
C LEU A 116 -0.35 -15.18 -15.78
N ALA A 117 -0.47 -15.09 -17.11
CA ALA A 117 0.58 -15.59 -18.00
C ALA A 117 1.82 -14.68 -17.99
N ARG A 118 1.63 -13.40 -17.68
CA ARG A 118 2.71 -12.41 -17.53
C ARG A 118 3.05 -12.11 -16.07
N HIS A 119 2.43 -12.84 -15.14
CA HIS A 119 2.61 -12.63 -13.70
C HIS A 119 2.31 -11.18 -13.29
N PHE A 120 1.23 -10.60 -13.80
CA PHE A 120 0.89 -9.20 -13.64
C PHE A 120 -0.52 -9.01 -13.07
N LEU A 121 -0.68 -8.03 -12.18
CA LEU A 121 -1.93 -7.72 -11.51
C LEU A 121 -2.07 -6.20 -11.36
N VAL A 122 -3.25 -5.66 -11.64
CA VAL A 122 -3.60 -4.27 -11.31
C VAL A 122 -4.64 -4.27 -10.20
N ILE A 123 -4.28 -3.64 -9.08
CA ILE A 123 -5.17 -3.49 -7.93
C ILE A 123 -5.50 -2.04 -7.67
N LYS A 124 -6.66 -1.82 -7.07
CA LYS A 124 -7.14 -0.53 -6.63
C LYS A 124 -7.47 -0.57 -5.14
N PHE A 125 -6.94 0.38 -4.39
CA PHE A 125 -7.30 0.59 -2.99
C PHE A 125 -8.49 1.56 -2.89
N SER A 126 -9.41 1.28 -1.97
CA SER A 126 -10.48 2.21 -1.59
C SER A 126 -10.44 2.43 -0.09
N PRO A 127 -10.45 3.70 0.38
CA PRO A 127 -11.08 4.85 -0.30
C PRO A 127 -10.18 5.74 -1.19
N SER A 128 -8.85 5.62 -1.19
CA SER A 128 -7.97 6.56 -1.92
C SER A 128 -8.10 6.54 -3.44
N ASN A 129 -8.63 5.45 -4.02
CA ASN A 129 -8.66 5.18 -5.45
C ASN A 129 -7.29 5.07 -6.12
N GLN A 130 -6.21 4.90 -5.37
CA GLN A 130 -4.89 4.68 -5.96
C GLN A 130 -4.79 3.31 -6.63
N LEU A 131 -4.05 3.27 -7.74
CA LEU A 131 -3.84 2.10 -8.56
C LEU A 131 -2.40 1.62 -8.40
N TRP A 132 -2.25 0.32 -8.15
CA TRP A 132 -0.96 -0.33 -8.06
C TRP A 132 -0.85 -1.39 -9.15
N ALA A 133 0.22 -1.29 -9.93
CA ALA A 133 0.64 -2.32 -10.86
C ALA A 133 1.60 -3.26 -10.14
N CYS A 134 1.33 -4.55 -10.20
CA CYS A 134 2.01 -5.53 -9.39
C CYS A 134 2.53 -6.69 -10.22
N ASN A 135 3.69 -7.19 -9.81
CA ASN A 135 4.22 -8.45 -10.29
C ASN A 135 3.90 -9.54 -9.27
N LEU A 136 3.35 -10.66 -9.75
CA LEU A 136 3.12 -11.86 -8.96
C LEU A 136 4.48 -12.55 -8.75
N LEU A 137 4.88 -12.72 -7.49
CA LEU A 137 6.07 -13.45 -7.10
C LEU A 137 5.63 -14.86 -6.66
N TYR A 138 6.08 -15.90 -7.34
CA TYR A 138 5.71 -17.27 -7.01
C TYR A 138 6.59 -17.83 -5.90
#